data_AF-A0AAU3EMD1-F1
#
_entry.id   AF-A0AAU3EMD1-F1
#
_cell.length_a   1.000
_cell.length_b   1.000
_cell.length_c   1.000
_cell.angle_alpha   90.00
_cell.angle_beta   90.00
_cell.angle_gamma   90.00
#
_symmetry.space_group_name_H-M   'P 1'
#
loop_
_entity.id
_entity.type
_entity.pdbx_description
1 polymer ?
#
loop_
_entity_poly.entity_id
_entity_poly.type
_entity_poly.pdbx_seq_one_letter_code
_entity_poly.pdbx_strand_id
1 'polypeptide(L)'
;MSTPEREPFDDERVGTRYRADVEAAYRKVEAASAPEARNQLSLGVLTGYLWALGRADAAPATGITGGAPDLGRLTAEVDAVTVQLEDAVQRGVPDDHARGLYDALSWICGQSDRQP
;
A
#
# COMPACT_ATOMS: atom_id res chain seq x y z
N MET A 1 18.08 -34.27 -16.13
CA MET A 1 16.83 -33.48 -15.97
C MET A 1 17.13 -32.43 -14.92
N SER A 2 17.52 -31.23 -15.33
CA SER A 2 17.86 -30.15 -14.41
C SER A 2 16.57 -29.42 -14.05
N THR A 3 16.19 -29.49 -12.78
CA THR A 3 15.13 -28.66 -12.20
C THR A 3 15.60 -27.21 -12.29
N PRO A 4 14.83 -26.27 -12.87
CA PRO A 4 15.25 -24.88 -12.87
C PRO A 4 15.25 -24.38 -11.43
N GLU A 5 16.40 -23.93 -10.95
CA GLU A 5 16.53 -23.16 -9.73
C GLU A 5 15.66 -21.91 -9.90
N ARG A 6 14.56 -21.83 -9.15
CA ARG A 6 13.78 -20.60 -9.03
C ARG A 6 14.73 -19.54 -8.48
N GLU A 7 14.98 -18.50 -9.27
CA GLU A 7 15.81 -17.38 -8.84
C GLU A 7 15.29 -16.81 -7.51
N PRO A 8 16.18 -16.44 -6.56
CA PRO A 8 15.82 -16.11 -5.17
C PRO A 8 14.98 -14.83 -5.00
N PHE A 9 14.57 -14.18 -6.08
CA PHE A 9 13.69 -13.02 -6.08
C PHE A 9 12.19 -13.37 -5.94
N ASP A 10 11.82 -14.65 -6.04
CA ASP A 10 10.42 -15.09 -6.14
C ASP A 10 9.70 -15.29 -4.79
N ASP A 11 10.40 -15.21 -3.64
CA ASP A 11 9.82 -15.47 -2.30
C ASP A 11 9.74 -14.24 -1.38
N GLU A 12 10.28 -13.08 -1.76
CA GLU A 12 10.19 -11.90 -0.90
C GLU A 12 8.75 -11.38 -0.84
N ARG A 13 8.17 -11.37 0.37
CA ARG A 13 6.80 -10.94 0.62
C ARG A 13 6.74 -9.51 1.14
N VAL A 14 5.73 -8.79 0.68
CA VAL A 14 5.29 -7.52 1.26
C VAL A 14 3.86 -7.76 1.74
N GLY A 15 3.67 -7.83 3.07
CA GLY A 15 2.45 -8.35 3.66
C GLY A 15 2.18 -9.79 3.21
N THR A 16 1.06 -10.01 2.52
CA THR A 16 0.65 -11.33 1.97
C THR A 16 0.95 -11.49 0.49
N ARG A 17 1.45 -10.44 -0.19
CA ARG A 17 1.69 -10.42 -1.64
C ARG A 17 3.18 -10.58 -1.94
N TYR A 18 3.52 -11.09 -3.12
CA TYR A 18 4.92 -11.08 -3.55
C TYR A 18 5.36 -9.64 -3.82
N ARG A 19 6.61 -9.31 -3.47
CA ARG A 19 7.18 -7.98 -3.72
C ARG A 19 7.03 -7.59 -5.19
N ALA A 20 7.28 -8.52 -6.11
CA ALA A 20 7.15 -8.29 -7.55
C ALA A 20 5.73 -7.85 -7.96
N ASP A 21 4.69 -8.45 -7.36
CA ASP A 21 3.29 -8.08 -7.62
C ASP A 21 3.00 -6.67 -7.12
N VAL A 22 3.49 -6.32 -5.93
CA VAL A 22 3.32 -4.97 -5.36
C VAL A 22 4.05 -3.92 -6.20
N GLU A 23 5.24 -4.23 -6.70
CA GLU A 23 5.99 -3.33 -7.61
C GLU A 23 5.31 -3.18 -8.99
N ALA A 24 4.73 -4.25 -9.53
CA ALA A 24 3.94 -4.19 -10.76
C ALA A 24 2.67 -3.34 -10.57
N ALA A 25 1.98 -3.52 -9.44
CA ALA A 25 0.80 -2.74 -9.07
C ALA A 25 1.13 -1.25 -8.92
N TYR A 26 2.22 -0.92 -8.20
CA TYR A 26 2.72 0.45 -8.08
C TYR A 26 2.93 1.11 -9.45
N ARG A 27 3.68 0.45 -10.35
CA ARG A 27 3.99 0.98 -11.69
C ARG A 27 2.74 1.22 -12.53
N LYS A 28 1.73 0.34 -12.40
CA LYS A 28 0.45 0.49 -13.10
C LYS A 28 -0.30 1.74 -12.64
N VAL A 29 -0.39 1.97 -11.33
CA VAL A 29 -1.07 3.16 -10.78
C VAL A 29 -0.28 4.43 -11.09
N GLU A 30 1.05 4.37 -11.03
CA GLU A 30 1.94 5.49 -11.35
C GLU A 30 1.78 5.91 -12.82
N ALA A 31 1.78 4.94 -13.74
CA ALA A 31 1.59 5.20 -15.17
C ALA A 31 0.18 5.71 -15.51
N ALA A 32 -0.85 5.23 -14.80
CA ALA A 32 -2.21 5.73 -14.96
C ALA A 32 -2.40 7.14 -14.36
N SER A 33 -1.55 7.54 -13.42
CA SER A 33 -1.59 8.83 -12.72
C SER A 33 -0.63 9.85 -13.34
N ALA A 34 -0.84 10.14 -14.63
CA ALA A 34 -0.17 11.26 -15.31
C ALA A 34 -0.33 12.56 -14.49
N PRO A 35 0.64 13.50 -14.52
CA PRO A 35 0.63 14.68 -13.67
C PRO A 35 -0.69 15.47 -13.70
N GLU A 36 -1.36 15.55 -14.85
CA GLU A 36 -2.64 16.26 -14.98
C GLU A 36 -3.87 15.46 -14.48
N ALA A 37 -3.75 14.13 -14.34
CA ALA A 37 -4.83 13.23 -13.93
C ALA A 37 -4.68 12.72 -12.48
N ARG A 38 -3.60 13.09 -11.80
CA ARG A 38 -3.29 12.64 -10.44
C ARG A 38 -4.26 13.28 -9.44
N ASN A 39 -5.00 12.43 -8.72
CA ASN A 39 -5.96 12.86 -7.70
C ASN A 39 -5.53 12.35 -6.30
N GLN A 40 -6.23 12.78 -5.25
CA GLN A 40 -5.90 12.41 -3.87
C GLN A 40 -6.02 10.90 -3.63
N LEU A 41 -6.98 10.24 -4.27
CA LEU A 41 -7.15 8.79 -4.21
C LEU A 41 -5.91 8.05 -4.73
N SER A 42 -5.45 8.39 -5.94
CA SER A 42 -4.29 7.71 -6.53
C SER A 42 -2.99 8.05 -5.80
N LEU A 43 -2.87 9.26 -5.24
CA LEU A 43 -1.78 9.62 -4.33
C LEU A 43 -1.77 8.77 -3.07
N GLY A 44 -2.94 8.52 -2.46
CA GLY A 44 -3.06 7.63 -1.30
C GLY A 44 -2.60 6.21 -1.61
N VAL A 45 -3.03 5.67 -2.75
CA VAL A 45 -2.61 4.33 -3.22
C VAL A 45 -1.09 4.26 -3.42
N LEU A 46 -0.51 5.23 -4.12
CA LEU A 46 0.95 5.28 -4.36
C LEU A 46 1.72 5.41 -3.04
N THR A 47 1.23 6.22 -2.12
CA THR A 47 1.81 6.40 -0.79
C THR A 47 1.83 5.09 0.00
N GLY A 48 0.72 4.33 -0.03
CA GLY A 48 0.64 3.00 0.58
C GLY A 48 1.65 2.01 0.00
N TYR A 49 1.79 1.96 -1.32
CA TYR A 49 2.80 1.12 -1.98
C TYR A 49 4.22 1.53 -1.64
N LEU A 50 4.54 2.84 -1.67
CA LEU A 50 5.87 3.33 -1.34
C LEU A 50 6.26 2.93 0.07
N TRP A 51 5.37 3.11 1.04
CA TRP A 51 5.65 2.72 2.41
C TRP A 51 5.79 1.21 2.57
N ALA A 52 4.88 0.41 2.00
CA ALA A 52 4.94 -1.05 2.07
C ALA A 52 6.22 -1.62 1.43
N LEU A 53 6.74 -0.98 0.38
CA LEU A 53 7.99 -1.35 -0.28
C LEU A 53 9.25 -0.86 0.47
N GLY A 54 9.09 -0.16 1.60
CA GLY A 54 10.18 0.44 2.39
C GLY A 54 10.82 1.65 1.73
N ARG A 55 10.09 2.35 0.86
CA ARG A 55 10.55 3.52 0.08
C ARG A 55 10.07 4.86 0.67
N ALA A 56 9.38 4.84 1.80
CA ALA A 56 8.98 6.02 2.56
C ALA A 56 9.60 5.98 3.96
N ASP A 57 10.00 7.14 4.49
CA ASP A 57 10.70 7.26 5.77
C ASP A 57 9.81 6.99 7.00
N ALA A 58 8.50 7.18 6.84
CA ALA A 58 7.51 7.04 7.90
C ALA A 58 6.19 6.45 7.38
N ALA A 59 5.46 5.81 8.29
CA ALA A 59 4.11 5.33 8.06
C ALA A 59 3.15 6.53 7.87
N PRO A 60 2.34 6.55 6.80
CA PRO A 60 1.50 7.71 6.44
C PRO A 60 0.50 8.18 7.52
N ALA A 61 -0.08 7.27 8.28
CA ALA A 61 -1.11 7.51 9.28
C ALA A 61 -0.55 7.44 10.71
N THR A 62 0.26 6.43 11.02
CA THR A 62 0.81 6.27 12.38
C THR A 62 2.11 7.05 12.62
N GLY A 63 2.79 7.52 11.57
CA GLY A 63 4.08 8.21 11.67
C GLY A 63 5.24 7.32 12.13
N ILE A 64 5.03 6.00 12.25
CA ILE A 64 6.07 5.04 12.66
C ILE A 64 7.19 5.04 11.62
N THR A 65 8.42 5.25 12.08
CA THR A 65 9.61 5.24 11.23
C THR A 65 10.30 3.87 11.21
N GLY A 66 11.19 3.70 10.24
CA GLY A 66 12.00 2.49 10.05
C GLY A 66 12.00 2.04 8.59
N GLY A 67 12.70 0.93 8.31
CA GLY A 67 12.71 0.32 6.98
C GLY A 67 11.36 -0.33 6.60
N ALA A 68 11.41 -1.26 5.63
CA ALA A 68 10.23 -1.95 5.15
C ALA A 68 9.38 -2.54 6.30
N PRO A 69 8.06 -2.27 6.34
CA PRO A 69 7.20 -2.73 7.43
C PRO A 69 6.96 -4.24 7.34
N ASP A 70 6.94 -4.91 8.49
CA ASP A 70 6.42 -6.27 8.59
C ASP A 70 4.88 -6.28 8.52
N LEU A 71 4.28 -7.48 8.48
CA LEU A 71 2.82 -7.63 8.42
C LEU A 71 2.12 -7.00 9.63
N GLY A 72 2.74 -7.00 10.81
CA GLY A 72 2.17 -6.39 12.01
C GLY A 72 2.06 -4.87 11.88
N ARG A 73 3.13 -4.22 11.40
CA ARG A 73 3.16 -2.78 11.10
C ARG A 73 2.18 -2.42 10.00
N LEU A 74 2.12 -3.20 8.91
CA LEU A 74 1.14 -3.00 7.84
C LEU A 74 -0.30 -3.07 8.35
N THR A 75 -0.61 -4.04 9.21
CA THR A 75 -1.96 -4.19 9.80
C THR A 75 -2.30 -3.02 10.73
N ALA A 76 -1.36 -2.61 11.60
CA ALA A 76 -1.55 -1.48 12.50
C ALA A 76 -1.80 -0.16 11.73
N GLU A 77 -1.16 -0.01 10.56
CA GLU A 77 -1.41 1.13 9.68
C GLU A 77 -2.82 1.07 9.07
N VAL A 78 -3.30 -0.10 8.64
CA VAL A 78 -4.69 -0.24 8.17
C VAL A 78 -5.68 0.15 9.27
N ASP A 79 -5.45 -0.29 10.50
CA ASP A 79 -6.30 0.06 11.65
C ASP A 79 -6.31 1.59 11.88
N ALA A 80 -5.15 2.23 11.81
CA ALA A 80 -5.03 3.69 11.96
C ALA A 80 -5.74 4.46 10.84
N VAL A 81 -5.59 4.02 9.58
CA VAL A 81 -6.28 4.64 8.43
C VAL A 81 -7.79 4.43 8.52
N THR A 82 -8.23 3.30 9.04
CA THR A 82 -9.66 3.03 9.29
C THR A 82 -10.24 4.06 10.27
N VAL A 83 -9.54 4.34 11.38
CA VAL A 83 -9.94 5.40 12.33
C VAL A 83 -9.99 6.78 11.67
N GLN A 84 -9.01 7.12 10.81
CA GLN A 84 -9.02 8.39 10.08
C GLN A 84 -10.24 8.52 9.15
N LEU A 85 -10.60 7.44 8.46
CA LEU A 85 -11.78 7.39 7.59
C LEU A 85 -13.08 7.53 8.39
N GLU A 86 -13.17 6.88 9.55
CA GLU A 86 -14.32 7.01 10.45
C GLU A 86 -14.49 8.45 10.95
N ASP A 87 -13.40 9.10 11.34
CA ASP A 87 -13.39 10.51 11.75
C ASP A 87 -13.79 11.46 10.59
N ALA A 88 -13.29 11.21 9.38
CA ALA A 88 -13.66 11.96 8.18
C ALA A 88 -15.17 11.89 7.88
N VAL A 89 -15.77 10.69 8.04
CA VAL A 89 -17.22 10.49 7.93
C VAL A 89 -17.98 11.27 9.00
N GLN A 90 -17.52 11.26 10.26
CA GLN A 90 -18.15 12.02 11.35
C GLN A 90 -18.09 13.53 11.11
N ARG A 91 -16.99 14.02 10.52
CA ARG A 91 -16.83 15.44 10.15
C ARG A 91 -17.56 15.83 8.86
N GLY A 92 -18.07 14.87 8.10
CA GLY A 92 -18.74 15.10 6.81
C GLY A 92 -17.79 15.60 5.71
N VAL A 93 -16.49 15.33 5.83
CA VAL A 93 -15.47 15.73 4.86
C VAL A 93 -14.82 14.47 4.27
N PRO A 94 -14.94 14.23 2.95
CA PRO A 94 -14.27 13.08 2.33
C PRO A 94 -12.74 13.15 2.48
N ASP A 95 -12.13 12.01 2.76
CA ASP A 95 -10.68 11.85 2.76
C ASP A 95 -10.26 10.81 1.71
N ASP A 96 -10.18 11.27 0.46
CA ASP A 96 -9.82 10.41 -0.68
C ASP A 96 -8.39 9.88 -0.56
N HIS A 97 -7.49 10.63 0.07
CA HIS A 97 -6.13 10.17 0.31
C HIS A 97 -6.11 8.99 1.28
N ALA A 98 -6.78 9.11 2.43
CA ALA A 98 -6.94 8.01 3.37
C ALA A 98 -7.65 6.81 2.72
N ARG A 99 -8.63 7.05 1.83
CA ARG A 99 -9.31 5.97 1.09
C ARG A 99 -8.33 5.20 0.20
N GLY A 100 -7.52 5.89 -0.57
CA GLY A 100 -6.53 5.25 -1.45
C GLY A 100 -5.48 4.46 -0.68
N LEU A 101 -5.04 5.01 0.46
CA LEU A 101 -4.11 4.34 1.36
C LEU A 101 -4.73 3.04 1.92
N TYR A 102 -5.97 3.10 2.38
CA TYR A 102 -6.72 1.93 2.85
C TYR A 102 -6.84 0.86 1.77
N ASP A 103 -7.20 1.23 0.54
CA ASP A 103 -7.38 0.28 -0.56
C ASP A 103 -6.07 -0.47 -0.88
N ALA A 104 -4.94 0.25 -0.93
CA ALA A 104 -3.62 -0.35 -1.15
C ALA A 104 -3.21 -1.29 -0.02
N LEU A 105 -3.29 -0.82 1.23
CA LEU A 105 -2.83 -1.59 2.39
C LEU A 105 -3.73 -2.81 2.66
N SER A 106 -5.04 -2.69 2.46
CA SER A 106 -5.99 -3.82 2.58
C SER A 106 -5.66 -4.92 1.57
N TRP A 107 -5.31 -4.56 0.34
CA TRP A 107 -4.90 -5.53 -0.68
C TRP A 107 -3.57 -6.22 -0.33
N ILE A 108 -2.57 -5.45 0.13
CA ILE A 108 -1.27 -5.96 0.56
C ILE A 108 -1.41 -6.91 1.76
N CYS A 109 -2.23 -6.55 2.74
CA CYS A 109 -2.51 -7.36 3.93
C CYS A 109 -3.41 -8.57 3.66
N GLY A 110 -3.94 -8.71 2.44
CA GLY A 110 -4.83 -9.82 2.07
C GLY A 110 -6.24 -9.70 2.65
N GLN A 111 -6.63 -8.53 3.14
CA GLN A 111 -7.99 -8.22 3.60
C GLN A 111 -8.93 -7.94 2.42
N SER A 112 -8.36 -7.60 1.25
CA SER A 112 -9.07 -7.44 -0.02
C SER A 112 -8.32 -8.19 -1.13
N ASP A 113 -9.07 -8.87 -2.00
CA ASP A 113 -8.53 -9.44 -3.24
C ASP A 113 -8.56 -8.45 -4.40
N ARG A 114 -9.27 -7.32 -4.24
CA ARG A 114 -9.34 -6.28 -5.26
C ARG A 114 -8.10 -5.41 -5.20
N GLN A 115 -7.26 -5.53 -6.22
CA GLN A 115 -6.17 -4.59 -6.44
C GLN A 115 -6.74 -3.19 -6.82
N PRO A 116 -6.23 -2.10 -6.23
CA PRO A 116 -6.54 -0.72 -6.62
C PRO A 116 -6.19 -0.41 -8.09
#